data_AF-A0A2J0MQ31-F1
#
_entry.id   AF-A0A2J0MQ31-F1
#
_cell.length_a   1.000
_cell.length_b   1.000
_cell.length_c   1.000
_cell.angle_alpha   90.00
_cell.angle_beta   90.00
_cell.angle_gamma   90.00
#
_symmetry.space_group_name_H-M   'P 1'
#
loop_
_entity.id
_entity.type
_entity.pdbx_description
1 polymer ?
#
loop_
_entity_poly.entity_id
_entity_poly.type
_entity_poly.pdbx_seq_one_letter_code
_entity_poly.pdbx_strand_id
1 'polypeptide(L)'
;MKTSFKKYLAPLFIVIILLTNLGFGLSRLGNYSSVDEPYWTYGRITKFWNGIKAHNWKTTSVNDKPGITVAILSGAGLIKMDPMPYKSLRGDVKTDSQLRDINDINFYFRLPIYLFCVFLLPLFYIFLRKLFDETIALVAFIFISLSPILLGIALIINPDSLLWIFLPLSLLSYFVFQKSTEKKYLYASGFLLGLSLLTKYVSNILYIFFFFLPFLEYIFLNEKPEIIAYLKRSLRNYAIIVGISMLTFFVLYPATWVNPSILLEGTFLSKAFKTTWPLFVGIIALILADIFLFKSIVTTKTLEFFSRKKMMLFQIVSVLFLISIAFVLLNTYTDMSILDTNGAIASPKGIGEEGSSRILLYADRMVADIYSLIFAISPLVLFAFITALMLVFKKKWRESYEAKIVFYLTLFILFYYLASTVNNVVATVRYQIALYPFTFIISAIGLAHILSLEKVKKFLPSYTAYLLIFIIGIVSLIGIKPFYFAYTSVLLPEKYFVNLKDMGDGSFEAAEYLNSLPEPEKLVVWSDKGAVCAVFKGKCIIGFTDKRVKGVNFDYVVVSSGRKSRTLKMSGNAHTPIDFKASYASENALFKVTFGNRPNNYVKVFSIDTVTKKP
;
A
#
# COMPACT_ATOMS: atom_id res chain seq x y z
N MET A 1 0.39 -42.84 -13.47
CA MET A 1 0.40 -42.20 -12.13
C MET A 1 1.18 -40.87 -12.05
N LYS A 2 2.45 -40.77 -12.49
CA LYS A 2 3.28 -39.54 -12.35
C LYS A 2 2.77 -38.28 -13.07
N THR A 3 2.02 -38.39 -14.17
CA THR A 3 1.46 -37.26 -14.93
C THR A 3 0.17 -36.69 -14.33
N SER A 4 -0.65 -37.53 -13.66
CA SER A 4 -1.89 -37.09 -13.01
C SER A 4 -1.61 -36.25 -11.76
N PHE A 5 -0.60 -36.64 -10.95
CA PHE A 5 -0.24 -35.93 -9.72
C PHE A 5 0.26 -34.50 -9.97
N LYS A 6 1.00 -34.27 -11.07
CA LYS A 6 1.51 -32.94 -11.43
C LYS A 6 0.41 -31.91 -11.71
N LYS A 7 -0.75 -32.36 -12.21
CA LYS A 7 -1.91 -31.48 -12.49
C LYS A 7 -2.50 -30.87 -11.21
N TYR A 8 -2.39 -31.56 -10.08
CA TYR A 8 -2.96 -31.14 -8.79
C TYR A 8 -1.98 -30.39 -7.88
N LEU A 9 -0.69 -30.37 -8.22
CA LEU A 9 0.33 -29.71 -7.39
C LEU A 9 0.11 -28.20 -7.27
N ALA A 10 -0.08 -27.48 -8.37
CA ALA A 10 -0.28 -26.04 -8.32
C ALA A 10 -1.53 -25.63 -7.51
N PRO A 11 -2.72 -26.24 -7.72
CA PRO A 11 -3.88 -26.02 -6.85
C PRO A 11 -3.61 -26.31 -5.38
N LEU A 12 -2.91 -27.41 -5.07
CA LEU A 12 -2.57 -27.76 -3.70
C LEU A 12 -1.66 -26.70 -3.04
N PHE A 13 -0.62 -26.25 -3.75
CA PHE A 13 0.24 -25.15 -3.28
C PHE A 13 -0.56 -23.88 -3.01
N ILE A 14 -1.48 -23.51 -3.90
CA ILE A 14 -2.33 -22.34 -3.72
C ILE A 14 -3.17 -22.47 -2.44
N VAL A 15 -3.82 -23.61 -2.21
CA VAL A 15 -4.61 -23.85 -0.99
C VAL A 15 -3.72 -23.75 0.26
N ILE A 16 -2.55 -24.37 0.26
CA ILE A 16 -1.61 -24.30 1.40
C ILE A 16 -1.19 -22.86 1.68
N ILE A 17 -0.87 -22.07 0.65
CA ILE A 17 -0.51 -20.65 0.78
C ILE A 17 -1.66 -19.83 1.37
N LEU A 18 -2.90 -20.06 0.92
CA LEU A 18 -4.08 -19.37 1.44
C LEU A 18 -4.35 -19.75 2.90
N LEU A 19 -4.26 -21.03 3.26
CA LEU A 19 -4.40 -21.50 4.64
C LEU A 19 -3.30 -20.92 5.55
N THR A 20 -2.08 -20.82 5.04
CA THR A 20 -0.96 -20.17 5.75
C THR A 20 -1.27 -18.70 6.00
N ASN A 21 -1.70 -17.97 4.97
CA ASN A 21 -2.07 -16.56 5.10
C ASN A 21 -3.19 -16.40 6.15
N LEU A 22 -4.27 -17.19 6.05
CA LEU A 22 -5.39 -17.21 7.01
C LEU A 22 -4.92 -17.46 8.43
N GLY A 23 -4.03 -18.44 8.66
CA GLY A 23 -3.50 -18.74 9.99
C GLY A 23 -2.80 -17.55 10.63
N PHE A 24 -1.93 -16.85 9.88
CA PHE A 24 -1.26 -15.65 10.39
C PHE A 24 -2.23 -14.48 10.59
N GLY A 25 -3.14 -14.24 9.65
CA GLY A 25 -4.06 -13.09 9.69
C GLY A 25 -5.13 -13.20 10.77
N LEU A 26 -5.84 -14.34 10.84
CA LEU A 26 -6.91 -14.56 11.83
C LEU A 26 -6.40 -14.42 13.27
N SER A 27 -5.17 -14.85 13.53
CA SER A 27 -4.55 -14.75 14.87
C SER A 27 -4.35 -13.31 15.39
N ARG A 28 -4.43 -12.30 14.51
CA ARG A 28 -4.15 -10.90 14.84
C ARG A 28 -5.35 -9.97 14.73
N LEU A 29 -6.48 -10.43 14.16
CA LEU A 29 -7.65 -9.58 13.90
C LEU A 29 -8.25 -8.94 15.16
N GLY A 30 -8.33 -9.66 16.28
CA GLY A 30 -8.83 -9.10 17.55
C GLY A 30 -7.75 -8.37 18.36
N ASN A 31 -6.51 -8.84 18.27
CA ASN A 31 -5.42 -8.43 19.14
C ASN A 31 -4.54 -7.35 18.49
N TYR A 32 -5.13 -6.30 17.93
CA TYR A 32 -4.42 -5.17 17.35
C TYR A 32 -5.23 -3.90 17.58
N SER A 33 -4.57 -2.75 17.72
CA SER A 33 -5.25 -1.46 17.83
C SER A 33 -4.61 -0.45 16.88
N SER A 34 -5.42 0.10 15.97
CA SER A 34 -4.95 1.04 14.96
C SER A 34 -5.29 2.50 15.29
N VAL A 35 -4.44 3.41 14.83
CA VAL A 35 -4.61 4.86 15.04
C VAL A 35 -5.85 5.42 14.33
N ASP A 36 -6.06 5.02 13.06
CA ASP A 36 -7.03 5.66 12.15
C ASP A 36 -8.37 4.89 12.08
N GLU A 37 -8.41 3.63 12.48
CA GLU A 37 -9.64 2.80 12.47
C GLU A 37 -10.80 3.38 13.26
N PRO A 38 -10.62 4.03 14.44
CA PRO A 38 -11.73 4.61 15.18
C PRO A 38 -12.57 5.62 14.37
N TYR A 39 -11.97 6.33 13.39
CA TYR A 39 -12.73 7.21 12.50
C TYR A 39 -13.66 6.43 11.55
N TRP A 40 -13.28 5.20 11.19
CA TRP A 40 -14.09 4.30 10.38
C TRP A 40 -15.17 3.63 11.22
N THR A 41 -14.76 2.93 12.27
CA THR A 41 -15.62 2.11 13.12
C THR A 41 -16.73 2.94 13.79
N TYR A 42 -16.37 4.07 14.42
CA TYR A 42 -17.31 4.89 15.21
C TYR A 42 -17.89 6.10 14.45
N GLY A 43 -17.80 6.10 13.12
CA GLY A 43 -18.17 7.25 12.30
C GLY A 43 -18.53 6.89 10.88
N ARG A 44 -17.52 6.66 10.03
CA ARG A 44 -17.75 6.54 8.57
C ARG A 44 -18.61 5.33 8.22
N ILE A 45 -18.35 4.18 8.82
CA ILE A 45 -19.07 2.93 8.50
C ILE A 45 -20.53 3.02 8.97
N THR A 46 -20.75 3.43 10.23
CA THR A 46 -22.09 3.58 10.79
C THR A 46 -22.89 4.64 10.03
N LYS A 47 -22.29 5.78 9.68
CA LYS A 47 -22.93 6.82 8.85
C LYS A 47 -23.35 6.28 7.48
N PHE A 48 -22.49 5.52 6.80
CA PHE A 48 -22.81 4.93 5.50
C PHE A 48 -24.07 4.06 5.59
N TRP A 49 -24.07 3.07 6.48
CA TRP A 49 -25.14 2.09 6.59
C TRP A 49 -26.43 2.65 7.18
N ASN A 50 -26.35 3.62 8.10
CA ASN A 50 -27.54 4.34 8.57
C ASN A 50 -28.17 5.14 7.41
N GLY A 51 -27.35 5.74 6.55
CA GLY A 51 -27.82 6.40 5.32
C GLY A 51 -28.55 5.46 4.38
N ILE A 52 -28.00 4.25 4.16
CA ILE A 52 -28.67 3.20 3.37
C ILE A 52 -30.01 2.80 3.99
N LYS A 53 -30.04 2.47 5.28
CA LYS A 53 -31.27 2.07 6.00
C LYS A 53 -32.35 3.15 5.95
N ALA A 54 -31.95 4.41 6.08
CA ALA A 54 -32.87 5.55 6.07
C ALA A 54 -33.21 6.07 4.67
N HIS A 55 -32.73 5.42 3.59
CA HIS A 55 -32.84 5.90 2.21
C HIS A 55 -32.30 7.34 2.01
N ASN A 56 -31.39 7.78 2.89
CA ASN A 56 -30.75 9.08 2.83
C ASN A 56 -29.40 8.98 2.12
N TRP A 57 -29.45 8.82 0.80
CA TRP A 57 -28.28 8.55 -0.05
C TRP A 57 -27.19 9.62 0.07
N LYS A 58 -27.54 10.89 0.32
CA LYS A 58 -26.58 11.98 0.52
C LYS A 58 -25.61 11.69 1.67
N THR A 59 -26.07 11.01 2.72
CA THR A 59 -25.26 10.70 3.91
C THR A 59 -24.27 9.55 3.68
N THR A 60 -24.38 8.79 2.58
CA THR A 60 -23.38 7.77 2.23
C THR A 60 -22.05 8.39 1.79
N SER A 61 -21.98 9.71 1.61
CA SER A 61 -20.71 10.45 1.54
C SER A 61 -20.13 10.59 2.95
N VAL A 62 -19.22 9.69 3.28
CA VAL A 62 -18.72 9.52 4.65
C VAL A 62 -17.37 10.16 4.90
N ASN A 63 -16.62 10.51 3.86
CA ASN A 63 -15.28 11.04 4.03
C ASN A 63 -14.83 11.94 2.86
N ASP A 64 -13.78 12.73 3.09
CA ASP A 64 -13.11 13.59 2.10
C ASP A 64 -12.43 12.80 0.95
N LYS A 65 -12.21 11.51 1.17
CA LYS A 65 -11.73 10.47 0.24
C LYS A 65 -12.80 9.40 0.17
N PRO A 66 -12.95 8.67 -0.95
CA PRO A 66 -14.18 7.93 -1.21
C PRO A 66 -14.37 6.83 -0.16
N GLY A 67 -13.42 5.89 0.01
CA GLY A 67 -13.46 4.95 1.14
C GLY A 67 -14.70 4.05 1.21
N ILE A 68 -15.45 3.98 0.11
CA ILE A 68 -16.78 3.38 0.06
C ILE A 68 -16.68 1.86 0.11
N THR A 69 -15.67 1.27 -0.53
CA THR A 69 -15.41 -0.18 -0.46
C THR A 69 -15.16 -0.65 0.97
N VAL A 70 -14.42 0.14 1.76
CA VAL A 70 -14.19 -0.13 3.19
C VAL A 70 -15.50 -0.04 3.96
N ALA A 71 -16.30 0.99 3.71
CA ALA A 71 -17.60 1.16 4.37
C ALA A 71 -18.56 0.00 4.07
N ILE A 72 -18.62 -0.44 2.81
CA ILE A 72 -19.44 -1.57 2.37
C ILE A 72 -18.96 -2.87 3.05
N LEU A 73 -17.67 -3.23 2.91
CA LEU A 73 -17.18 -4.52 3.40
C LEU A 73 -17.14 -4.58 4.92
N SER A 74 -16.52 -3.60 5.58
CA SER A 74 -16.37 -3.59 7.05
C SER A 74 -17.71 -3.46 7.77
N GLY A 75 -18.70 -2.84 7.13
CA GLY A 75 -20.04 -2.70 7.70
C GLY A 75 -20.79 -4.01 7.91
N ALA A 76 -20.34 -5.14 7.35
CA ALA A 76 -20.84 -6.45 7.75
C ALA A 76 -20.65 -6.72 9.27
N GLY A 77 -19.67 -6.07 9.91
CA GLY A 77 -19.50 -6.11 11.37
C GLY A 77 -20.71 -5.56 12.15
N LEU A 78 -21.51 -4.65 11.55
CA LEU A 78 -22.73 -4.09 12.17
C LEU A 78 -23.84 -5.13 12.35
N ILE A 79 -23.74 -6.30 11.69
CA ILE A 79 -24.69 -7.40 11.90
C ILE A 79 -24.49 -8.02 13.29
N LYS A 80 -23.27 -7.96 13.83
CA LYS A 80 -22.92 -8.57 15.12
C LYS A 80 -22.78 -7.55 16.24
N MET A 81 -22.18 -6.39 15.96
CA MET A 81 -21.84 -5.41 16.99
C MET A 81 -22.25 -4.00 16.58
N ASP A 82 -22.90 -3.26 17.48
CA ASP A 82 -23.03 -1.81 17.38
C ASP A 82 -21.83 -1.14 18.07
N PRO A 83 -20.95 -0.44 17.33
CA PRO A 83 -19.79 0.20 17.92
C PRO A 83 -20.11 1.53 18.61
N MET A 84 -21.26 2.15 18.34
CA MET A 84 -21.56 3.52 18.77
C MET A 84 -21.56 3.73 20.30
N PRO A 85 -22.07 2.80 21.14
CA PRO A 85 -22.01 2.92 22.59
C PRO A 85 -20.59 3.06 23.15
N TYR A 86 -19.58 2.56 22.44
CA TYR A 86 -18.18 2.53 22.88
C TYR A 86 -17.35 3.72 22.38
N LYS A 87 -17.94 4.60 21.55
CA LYS A 87 -17.24 5.71 20.90
C LYS A 87 -16.62 6.70 21.90
N SER A 88 -17.36 7.04 22.96
CA SER A 88 -16.88 7.96 24.01
C SER A 88 -15.79 7.33 24.87
N LEU A 89 -15.79 6.00 25.01
CA LEU A 89 -14.89 5.26 25.90
C LEU A 89 -13.43 5.25 25.45
N ARG A 90 -13.10 5.73 24.24
CA ARG A 90 -11.75 5.66 23.68
C ARG A 90 -10.66 6.22 24.61
N GLY A 91 -10.94 7.27 25.38
CA GLY A 91 -9.99 7.84 26.34
C GLY A 91 -10.41 7.70 27.80
N ASP A 92 -11.56 7.07 28.04
CA ASP A 92 -12.18 6.96 29.36
C ASP A 92 -12.00 5.56 29.93
N VAL A 93 -12.32 5.43 31.22
CA VAL A 93 -12.25 4.18 31.97
C VAL A 93 -13.22 3.16 31.37
N LYS A 94 -12.80 1.90 31.28
CA LYS A 94 -13.55 0.79 30.70
C LYS A 94 -13.61 -0.35 31.70
N THR A 95 -14.78 -0.98 31.79
CA THR A 95 -14.93 -2.28 32.43
C THR A 95 -14.33 -3.40 31.57
N ASP A 96 -14.09 -4.56 32.18
CA ASP A 96 -13.62 -5.75 31.44
C ASP A 96 -14.56 -6.17 30.32
N SER A 97 -15.88 -6.04 30.54
CA SER A 97 -16.86 -6.32 29.49
C SER A 97 -16.69 -5.36 28.32
N GLN A 98 -16.65 -4.05 28.59
CA GLN A 98 -16.49 -3.03 27.55
C GLN A 98 -15.20 -3.19 26.76
N LEU A 99 -14.10 -3.58 27.43
CA LEU A 99 -12.84 -3.84 26.73
C LEU A 99 -12.93 -5.08 25.82
N ARG A 100 -13.58 -6.17 26.28
CA ARG A 100 -13.85 -7.34 25.43
C ARG A 100 -14.71 -6.96 24.22
N ASP A 101 -15.78 -6.20 24.44
CA ASP A 101 -16.67 -5.75 23.38
C ASP A 101 -15.94 -4.89 22.33
N ILE A 102 -15.00 -4.01 22.76
CA ILE A 102 -14.16 -3.23 21.84
C ILE A 102 -13.24 -4.13 21.01
N ASN A 103 -12.64 -5.16 21.62
CA ASN A 103 -11.79 -6.11 20.90
C ASN A 103 -12.62 -6.94 19.89
N ASP A 104 -13.82 -7.34 20.26
CA ASP A 104 -14.76 -8.03 19.37
C ASP A 104 -15.22 -7.13 18.22
N ILE A 105 -15.52 -5.85 18.49
CA ILE A 105 -15.79 -4.85 17.45
C ILE A 105 -14.63 -4.79 16.45
N ASN A 106 -13.38 -4.71 16.92
CA ASN A 106 -12.21 -4.70 16.04
C ASN A 106 -12.15 -5.97 15.19
N PHE A 107 -12.36 -7.14 15.78
CA PHE A 107 -12.39 -8.42 15.07
C PHE A 107 -13.47 -8.46 13.98
N TYR A 108 -14.73 -8.21 14.34
CA TYR A 108 -15.88 -8.33 13.43
C TYR A 108 -15.87 -7.28 12.31
N PHE A 109 -15.26 -6.12 12.52
CA PHE A 109 -15.15 -5.09 11.49
C PHE A 109 -13.94 -5.30 10.55
N ARG A 110 -12.85 -5.91 11.02
CA ARG A 110 -11.68 -6.26 10.17
C ARG A 110 -11.90 -7.54 9.37
N LEU A 111 -12.57 -8.53 9.96
CA LEU A 111 -12.75 -9.87 9.37
C LEU A 111 -13.31 -9.83 7.92
N PRO A 112 -14.37 -9.08 7.59
CA PRO A 112 -14.90 -9.03 6.23
C PRO A 112 -13.91 -8.50 5.20
N ILE A 113 -13.15 -7.45 5.54
CA ILE A 113 -12.11 -6.89 4.68
C ILE A 113 -11.03 -7.95 4.45
N TYR A 114 -10.54 -8.54 5.53
CA TYR A 114 -9.45 -9.50 5.45
C TYR A 114 -9.83 -10.75 4.65
N LEU A 115 -10.99 -11.34 4.93
CA LEU A 115 -11.51 -12.47 4.17
C LEU A 115 -11.70 -12.11 2.70
N PHE A 116 -12.24 -10.92 2.40
CA PHE A 116 -12.39 -10.46 1.02
C PHE A 116 -11.04 -10.37 0.29
N CYS A 117 -9.99 -9.85 0.94
CA CYS A 117 -8.63 -9.86 0.39
C CYS A 117 -8.15 -11.28 0.10
N VAL A 118 -8.31 -12.22 1.04
CA VAL A 118 -7.93 -13.63 0.86
C VAL A 118 -8.72 -14.29 -0.28
N PHE A 119 -10.01 -14.03 -0.39
CA PHE A 119 -10.86 -14.56 -1.47
C PHE A 119 -10.47 -14.02 -2.85
N LEU A 120 -9.95 -12.79 -2.94
CA LEU A 120 -9.48 -12.22 -4.20
C LEU A 120 -8.03 -12.57 -4.54
N LEU A 121 -7.21 -13.05 -3.60
CA LEU A 121 -5.84 -13.48 -3.88
C LEU A 121 -5.74 -14.48 -5.07
N PRO A 122 -6.58 -15.53 -5.18
CA PRO A 122 -6.56 -16.45 -6.32
C PRO A 122 -6.68 -15.76 -7.69
N LEU A 123 -7.33 -14.59 -7.79
CA LEU A 123 -7.43 -13.86 -9.05
C LEU A 123 -6.06 -13.40 -9.57
N PHE A 124 -5.09 -13.10 -8.68
CA PHE A 124 -3.72 -12.83 -9.11
C PHE A 124 -3.14 -14.03 -9.83
N TYR A 125 -3.22 -15.23 -9.24
CA TYR A 125 -2.72 -16.45 -9.89
C TYR A 125 -3.42 -16.69 -11.23
N ILE A 126 -4.76 -16.57 -11.27
CA ILE A 126 -5.55 -16.81 -12.49
C ILE A 126 -5.14 -15.85 -13.62
N PHE A 127 -5.01 -14.55 -13.34
CA PHE A 127 -4.58 -13.58 -14.35
C PHE A 127 -3.11 -13.79 -14.74
N LEU A 128 -2.24 -14.06 -13.78
CA LEU A 128 -0.82 -14.31 -14.05
C LEU A 128 -0.60 -15.59 -14.85
N ARG A 129 -1.38 -16.66 -14.65
CA ARG A 129 -1.32 -17.87 -15.49
C ARG A 129 -1.76 -17.64 -16.93
N LYS A 130 -2.61 -16.63 -17.18
CA LYS A 130 -2.97 -16.22 -18.55
C LYS A 130 -1.86 -15.38 -19.19
N LEU A 131 -1.13 -14.62 -18.38
CA LEU A 131 -0.04 -13.75 -18.84
C LEU A 131 1.28 -14.49 -19.04
N PHE A 132 1.59 -15.46 -18.19
CA PHE A 132 2.91 -16.08 -18.08
C PHE A 132 2.82 -17.61 -17.97
N ASP A 133 3.97 -18.26 -17.82
CA ASP A 133 4.06 -19.68 -17.49
C ASP A 133 3.66 -19.97 -16.02
N GLU A 134 3.68 -21.25 -15.64
CA GLU A 134 3.28 -21.68 -14.29
C GLU A 134 4.27 -21.22 -13.23
N THR A 135 5.56 -21.19 -13.55
CA THR A 135 6.64 -20.78 -12.65
C THR A 135 6.46 -19.33 -12.22
N ILE A 136 6.34 -18.41 -13.18
CA ILE A 136 6.19 -16.98 -12.91
C ILE A 136 4.92 -16.74 -12.08
N ALA A 137 3.81 -17.37 -12.45
CA ALA A 137 2.54 -17.18 -11.75
C ALA A 137 2.56 -17.72 -10.32
N LEU A 138 3.11 -18.91 -10.08
CA LEU A 138 3.23 -19.48 -8.73
C LEU A 138 4.19 -18.66 -7.86
N VAL A 139 5.36 -18.29 -8.38
CA VAL A 139 6.33 -17.48 -7.63
C VAL A 139 5.76 -16.11 -7.27
N ALA A 140 5.12 -15.42 -8.23
CA ALA A 140 4.44 -14.15 -7.96
C ALA A 140 3.32 -14.31 -6.91
N PHE A 141 2.53 -15.38 -7.01
CA PHE A 141 1.47 -15.66 -6.06
C PHE A 141 2.01 -15.91 -4.64
N ILE A 142 3.13 -16.64 -4.50
CA ILE A 142 3.82 -16.82 -3.21
C ILE A 142 4.29 -15.47 -2.67
N PHE A 143 4.98 -14.67 -3.48
CA PHE A 143 5.50 -13.36 -3.05
C PHE A 143 4.40 -12.39 -2.62
N ILE A 144 3.29 -12.33 -3.35
CA ILE A 144 2.13 -11.48 -3.01
C ILE A 144 1.46 -12.01 -1.73
N SER A 145 1.14 -13.30 -1.67
CA SER A 145 0.31 -13.87 -0.61
C SER A 145 1.04 -14.02 0.72
N LEU A 146 2.37 -14.12 0.72
CA LEU A 146 3.18 -14.22 1.94
C LEU A 146 3.99 -12.94 2.24
N SER A 147 3.66 -11.82 1.58
CA SER A 147 4.25 -10.52 1.93
C SER A 147 3.77 -10.06 3.32
N PRO A 148 4.68 -9.82 4.27
CA PRO A 148 4.28 -9.29 5.57
C PRO A 148 3.61 -7.92 5.50
N ILE A 149 4.06 -7.06 4.59
CA ILE A 149 3.48 -5.72 4.39
C ILE A 149 2.03 -5.80 3.89
N LEU A 150 1.77 -6.65 2.88
CA LEU A 150 0.41 -6.83 2.35
C LEU A 150 -0.51 -7.54 3.35
N LEU A 151 0.01 -8.51 4.12
CA LEU A 151 -0.76 -9.11 5.20
C LEU A 151 -1.10 -8.06 6.27
N GLY A 152 -0.10 -7.31 6.75
CA GLY A 152 -0.27 -6.35 7.83
C GLY A 152 -1.29 -5.26 7.51
N ILE A 153 -1.27 -4.70 6.31
CA ILE A 153 -2.26 -3.68 5.91
C ILE A 153 -3.66 -4.26 5.70
N ALA A 154 -3.79 -5.53 5.29
CA ALA A 154 -5.07 -6.20 5.08
C ALA A 154 -5.83 -6.47 6.38
N LEU A 155 -5.14 -6.38 7.53
CA LEU A 155 -5.72 -6.58 8.86
C LEU A 155 -6.22 -5.28 9.51
N ILE A 156 -6.28 -4.17 8.75
CA ILE A 156 -6.66 -2.85 9.26
C ILE A 156 -7.86 -2.30 8.48
N ILE A 157 -8.83 -1.70 9.18
CA ILE A 157 -9.97 -0.98 8.58
C ILE A 157 -9.46 0.33 7.99
N ASN A 158 -8.96 0.26 6.76
CA ASN A 158 -8.39 1.38 6.04
C ASN A 158 -8.54 1.19 4.52
N PRO A 159 -8.69 2.24 3.70
CA PRO A 159 -8.70 2.12 2.24
C PRO A 159 -7.49 1.40 1.67
N ASP A 160 -6.32 1.57 2.28
CA ASP A 160 -5.08 0.94 1.84
C ASP A 160 -5.12 -0.59 1.96
N SER A 161 -6.02 -1.16 2.77
CA SER A 161 -6.23 -2.62 2.92
C SER A 161 -6.80 -3.28 1.65
N LEU A 162 -7.53 -2.54 0.81
CA LEU A 162 -8.20 -3.04 -0.40
C LEU A 162 -7.54 -2.50 -1.68
N LEU A 163 -6.86 -1.36 -1.59
CA LEU A 163 -6.26 -0.69 -2.74
C LEU A 163 -5.22 -1.56 -3.46
N TRP A 164 -4.42 -2.31 -2.69
CA TRP A 164 -3.40 -3.23 -3.24
C TRP A 164 -4.00 -4.47 -3.92
N ILE A 165 -5.30 -4.71 -3.80
CA ILE A 165 -6.01 -5.73 -4.57
C ILE A 165 -6.54 -5.11 -5.86
N PHE A 166 -7.41 -4.11 -5.74
CA PHE A 166 -8.20 -3.61 -6.88
C PHE A 166 -7.35 -2.93 -7.95
N LEU A 167 -6.41 -2.07 -7.56
CA LEU A 167 -5.56 -1.33 -8.50
C LEU A 167 -4.72 -2.29 -9.37
N PRO A 168 -3.91 -3.20 -8.82
CA PRO A 168 -3.12 -4.10 -9.64
C PRO A 168 -3.95 -5.14 -10.39
N LEU A 169 -5.03 -5.69 -9.80
CA LEU A 169 -5.90 -6.61 -10.56
C LEU A 169 -6.56 -5.93 -11.76
N SER A 170 -6.91 -4.64 -11.66
CA SER A 170 -7.43 -3.86 -12.79
C SER A 170 -6.44 -3.83 -13.95
N LEU A 171 -5.16 -3.54 -13.66
CA LEU A 171 -4.10 -3.49 -14.67
C LEU A 171 -3.78 -4.88 -15.24
N LEU A 172 -3.71 -5.92 -14.39
CA LEU A 172 -3.49 -7.29 -14.84
C LEU A 172 -4.62 -7.80 -15.72
N SER A 173 -5.88 -7.48 -15.38
CA SER A 173 -7.03 -7.83 -16.21
C SER A 173 -6.94 -7.18 -17.59
N TYR A 174 -6.48 -5.93 -17.66
CA TYR A 174 -6.22 -5.27 -18.93
C TYR A 174 -5.11 -5.94 -19.74
N PHE A 175 -3.99 -6.32 -19.11
CA PHE A 175 -2.93 -7.07 -19.80
C PHE A 175 -3.45 -8.44 -20.31
N VAL A 176 -4.32 -9.11 -19.55
CA VAL A 176 -4.95 -10.37 -20.00
C VAL A 176 -5.86 -10.11 -21.19
N PHE A 177 -6.64 -9.02 -21.18
CA PHE A 177 -7.44 -8.59 -22.33
C PHE A 177 -6.56 -8.34 -23.56
N GLN A 178 -5.43 -7.65 -23.42
CA GLN A 178 -4.55 -7.38 -24.55
C GLN A 178 -3.98 -8.67 -25.16
N LYS A 179 -3.64 -9.65 -24.32
CA LYS A 179 -3.08 -10.93 -24.76
C LYS A 179 -4.13 -11.89 -25.35
N SER A 180 -5.32 -11.96 -24.75
CA SER A 180 -6.37 -12.93 -25.13
C SER A 180 -7.44 -12.36 -26.06
N THR A 181 -7.59 -11.03 -26.11
CA THR A 181 -8.67 -10.28 -26.77
C THR A 181 -10.09 -10.56 -26.25
N GLU A 182 -10.25 -11.36 -25.19
CA GLU A 182 -11.54 -11.67 -24.58
C GLU A 182 -12.09 -10.44 -23.81
N LYS A 183 -13.20 -9.86 -24.29
CA LYS A 183 -13.78 -8.63 -23.73
C LYS A 183 -14.15 -8.71 -22.24
N LYS A 184 -14.38 -9.89 -21.69
CA LYS A 184 -14.70 -10.04 -20.25
C LYS A 184 -13.58 -9.50 -19.34
N TYR A 185 -12.32 -9.55 -19.76
CA TYR A 185 -11.22 -8.96 -18.98
C TYR A 185 -11.12 -7.43 -19.17
N LEU A 186 -11.60 -6.89 -20.30
CA LEU A 186 -11.76 -5.45 -20.46
C LEU A 186 -12.83 -4.93 -19.49
N TYR A 187 -13.95 -5.65 -19.39
CA TYR A 187 -15.04 -5.33 -18.46
C TYR A 187 -14.61 -5.50 -17.00
N ALA A 188 -13.91 -6.60 -16.68
CA ALA A 188 -13.36 -6.81 -15.35
C ALA A 188 -12.32 -5.73 -14.97
N SER A 189 -11.49 -5.29 -15.91
CA SER A 189 -10.57 -4.16 -15.70
C SER A 189 -11.32 -2.88 -15.32
N GLY A 190 -12.36 -2.50 -16.07
CA GLY A 190 -13.22 -1.35 -15.72
C GLY A 190 -13.90 -1.49 -14.36
N PHE A 191 -14.44 -2.67 -14.05
CA PHE A 191 -15.08 -2.93 -12.77
C PHE A 191 -14.10 -2.81 -11.59
N LEU A 192 -12.92 -3.44 -11.69
CA LEU A 192 -11.87 -3.37 -10.69
C LEU A 192 -11.31 -1.94 -10.53
N LEU A 193 -11.19 -1.19 -11.63
CA LEU A 193 -10.87 0.23 -11.57
C LEU A 193 -11.93 1.03 -10.79
N GLY A 194 -13.21 0.77 -11.04
CA GLY A 194 -14.31 1.39 -10.30
C GLY A 194 -14.23 1.11 -8.80
N LEU A 195 -14.00 -0.14 -8.39
CA LEU A 195 -13.75 -0.51 -7.00
C LEU A 195 -12.51 0.17 -6.41
N SER A 196 -11.44 0.29 -7.21
CA SER A 196 -10.22 0.98 -6.81
C SER A 196 -10.47 2.47 -6.56
N LEU A 197 -11.23 3.14 -7.44
CA LEU A 197 -11.63 4.54 -7.30
C LEU A 197 -12.53 4.78 -6.10
N LEU A 198 -13.48 3.88 -5.84
CA LEU A 198 -14.31 3.88 -4.63
C LEU A 198 -13.49 3.70 -3.34
N THR A 199 -12.31 3.10 -3.45
CA THR A 199 -11.39 2.90 -2.33
C THR A 199 -10.59 4.17 -2.06
N LYS A 200 -9.84 4.69 -3.05
CA LYS A 200 -8.96 5.85 -2.87
C LYS A 200 -8.74 6.61 -4.18
N TYR A 201 -8.74 7.94 -4.11
CA TYR A 201 -8.56 8.80 -5.30
C TYR A 201 -7.22 8.63 -6.01
N VAL A 202 -6.20 8.08 -5.36
CA VAL A 202 -4.90 7.81 -6.00
C VAL A 202 -5.04 6.87 -7.19
N SER A 203 -6.06 6.01 -7.20
CA SER A 203 -6.37 5.08 -8.29
C SER A 203 -6.70 5.76 -9.61
N ASN A 204 -7.05 7.05 -9.58
CA ASN A 204 -7.25 7.84 -10.79
C ASN A 204 -6.02 7.81 -11.71
N ILE A 205 -4.80 7.60 -11.16
CA ILE A 205 -3.56 7.41 -11.93
C ILE A 205 -3.70 6.35 -13.05
N LEU A 206 -4.56 5.33 -12.86
CA LEU A 206 -4.84 4.32 -13.87
C LEU A 206 -5.59 4.86 -15.09
N TYR A 207 -6.41 5.91 -14.98
CA TYR A 207 -7.01 6.53 -16.19
C TYR A 207 -5.93 7.09 -17.10
N ILE A 208 -4.96 7.80 -16.53
CA ILE A 208 -3.84 8.34 -17.30
C ILE A 208 -3.01 7.19 -17.88
N PHE A 209 -2.70 6.17 -17.06
CA PHE A 209 -1.90 5.06 -17.52
C PHE A 209 -2.60 4.24 -18.62
N PHE A 210 -3.89 3.93 -18.48
CA PHE A 210 -4.67 3.22 -19.51
C PHE A 210 -4.82 4.03 -20.80
N PHE A 211 -4.85 5.36 -20.72
CA PHE A 211 -4.82 6.21 -21.90
C PHE A 211 -3.47 6.11 -22.64
N PHE A 212 -2.35 6.11 -21.92
CA PHE A 212 -1.01 6.04 -22.53
C PHE A 212 -0.61 4.63 -23.00
N LEU A 213 -1.16 3.59 -22.38
CA LEU A 213 -0.74 2.22 -22.63
C LEU A 213 -0.88 1.76 -24.10
N PRO A 214 -1.96 2.09 -24.85
CA PRO A 214 -2.02 1.81 -26.28
C PRO A 214 -0.88 2.42 -27.12
N PHE A 215 -0.37 3.60 -26.75
CA PHE A 215 0.76 4.21 -27.44
C PHE A 215 2.05 3.44 -27.15
N LEU A 216 2.24 3.02 -25.89
CA LEU A 216 3.34 2.14 -25.50
C LEU A 216 3.27 0.82 -26.25
N GLU A 217 2.11 0.16 -26.30
CA GLU A 217 1.94 -1.06 -27.08
C GLU A 217 2.31 -0.87 -28.54
N TYR A 218 1.80 0.20 -29.17
CA TYR A 218 2.09 0.48 -30.57
C TYR A 218 3.59 0.56 -30.81
N ILE A 219 4.37 1.18 -29.92
CA ILE A 219 5.84 1.24 -29.99
C ILE A 219 6.47 -0.17 -30.04
N PHE A 220 5.94 -1.11 -29.27
CA PHE A 220 6.47 -2.48 -29.14
C PHE A 220 5.83 -3.52 -30.06
N LEU A 221 4.86 -3.16 -30.90
CA LEU A 221 4.36 -4.05 -31.95
C LEU A 221 5.45 -4.31 -33.00
N ASN A 222 5.53 -5.56 -33.47
CA ASN A 222 6.43 -5.94 -34.57
C ASN A 222 5.85 -5.46 -35.90
N GLU A 223 4.59 -5.81 -36.15
CA GLU A 223 3.83 -5.34 -37.31
C GLU A 223 2.98 -4.14 -36.89
N LYS A 224 3.16 -3.02 -37.59
CA LYS A 224 2.44 -1.78 -37.29
C LYS A 224 1.09 -1.79 -38.02
N PRO A 225 -0.04 -1.79 -37.30
CA PRO A 225 -1.35 -1.61 -37.93
C PRO A 225 -1.51 -0.18 -38.43
N GLU A 226 -2.51 0.03 -39.29
CA GLU A 226 -2.96 1.37 -39.66
C GLU A 226 -3.34 2.16 -38.40
N ILE A 227 -2.68 3.31 -38.21
CA ILE A 227 -2.65 4.03 -36.93
C ILE A 227 -4.02 4.58 -36.55
N ILE A 228 -4.83 5.08 -37.49
CA ILE A 228 -6.14 5.66 -37.21
C ILE A 228 -7.09 4.56 -36.75
N ALA A 229 -7.14 3.42 -37.44
CA ALA A 229 -7.93 2.26 -37.03
C ALA A 229 -7.49 1.72 -35.66
N TYR A 230 -6.17 1.66 -35.42
CA TYR A 230 -5.61 1.25 -34.13
C TYR A 230 -6.03 2.20 -32.99
N LEU A 231 -5.88 3.51 -33.18
CA LEU A 231 -6.24 4.52 -32.19
C LEU A 231 -7.74 4.55 -31.94
N LYS A 232 -8.58 4.44 -32.98
CA LYS A 232 -10.04 4.31 -32.83
C LYS A 232 -10.42 3.10 -31.97
N ARG A 233 -9.84 1.93 -32.25
CA ARG A 233 -10.08 0.71 -31.46
C ARG A 233 -9.62 0.89 -30.01
N SER A 234 -8.44 1.48 -29.81
CA SER A 234 -7.85 1.71 -28.49
C SER A 234 -8.66 2.70 -27.67
N LEU A 235 -9.12 3.80 -28.28
CA LEU A 235 -9.98 4.79 -27.65
C LEU A 235 -11.34 4.19 -27.26
N ARG A 236 -11.90 3.32 -28.10
CA ARG A 236 -13.12 2.56 -27.75
C ARG A 236 -12.89 1.67 -26.52
N ASN A 237 -11.77 0.95 -26.46
CA ASN A 237 -11.46 0.10 -25.32
C ASN A 237 -11.26 0.94 -24.04
N TYR A 238 -10.55 2.07 -24.15
CA TYR A 238 -10.39 3.03 -23.04
C TYR A 238 -11.75 3.57 -22.56
N ALA A 239 -12.62 3.99 -23.49
CA ALA A 239 -13.96 4.47 -23.18
C ALA A 239 -14.82 3.40 -22.48
N ILE A 240 -14.67 2.12 -22.85
CA ILE A 240 -15.34 1.01 -22.16
C ILE A 240 -14.84 0.87 -20.72
N ILE A 241 -13.52 0.91 -20.49
CA ILE A 241 -12.95 0.83 -19.13
C ILE A 241 -13.48 1.96 -18.28
N VAL A 242 -13.41 3.20 -18.79
CA VAL A 242 -13.91 4.41 -18.13
C VAL A 242 -15.41 4.31 -17.85
N GLY A 243 -16.21 3.91 -18.84
CA GLY A 243 -17.65 3.80 -18.70
C GLY A 243 -18.04 2.80 -17.62
N ILE A 244 -17.38 1.63 -17.59
CA ILE A 244 -17.65 0.60 -16.58
C ILE A 244 -17.13 1.02 -15.20
N SER A 245 -15.98 1.68 -15.10
CA SER A 245 -15.47 2.15 -13.82
C SER A 245 -16.37 3.25 -13.23
N MET A 246 -16.87 4.17 -14.06
CA MET A 246 -17.86 5.18 -13.67
C MET A 246 -19.19 4.56 -13.28
N LEU A 247 -19.67 3.56 -14.03
CA LEU A 247 -20.89 2.83 -13.69
C LEU A 247 -20.75 2.12 -12.35
N THR A 248 -19.64 1.43 -12.12
CA THR A 248 -19.34 0.75 -10.85
C THR A 248 -19.28 1.75 -9.70
N PHE A 249 -18.62 2.90 -9.91
CA PHE A 249 -18.53 3.98 -8.93
C PHE A 249 -19.92 4.53 -8.60
N PHE A 250 -20.73 4.83 -9.61
CA PHE A 250 -22.08 5.36 -9.46
C PHE A 250 -22.98 4.37 -8.71
N VAL A 251 -23.04 3.11 -9.15
CA VAL A 251 -23.92 2.08 -8.57
C VAL A 251 -23.57 1.80 -7.10
N LEU A 252 -22.29 1.75 -6.75
CA LEU A 252 -21.86 1.42 -5.38
C LEU A 252 -21.70 2.65 -4.46
N TYR A 253 -21.89 3.86 -4.98
CA TYR A 253 -21.81 5.09 -4.19
C TYR A 253 -23.09 5.94 -4.29
N PRO A 254 -24.14 5.61 -3.50
CA PRO A 254 -25.46 6.22 -3.63
C PRO A 254 -25.50 7.75 -3.52
N ALA A 255 -24.57 8.38 -2.81
CA ALA A 255 -24.46 9.85 -2.77
C ALA A 255 -24.34 10.47 -4.17
N THR A 256 -23.78 9.75 -5.15
CA THR A 256 -23.69 10.20 -6.56
C THR A 256 -25.05 10.26 -7.26
N TRP A 257 -26.06 9.52 -6.78
CA TRP A 257 -27.41 9.54 -7.35
C TRP A 257 -28.13 10.85 -7.03
N VAL A 258 -27.83 11.43 -5.87
CA VAL A 258 -28.40 12.71 -5.42
C VAL A 258 -27.54 13.89 -5.85
N ASN A 259 -26.21 13.72 -5.81
CA ASN A 259 -25.28 14.74 -6.29
C ASN A 259 -24.31 14.15 -7.33
N PRO A 260 -24.65 14.23 -8.63
CA PRO A 260 -23.80 13.75 -9.71
C PRO A 260 -22.41 14.41 -9.78
N SER A 261 -22.21 15.60 -9.18
CA SER A 261 -20.88 16.24 -9.13
C SER A 261 -19.84 15.34 -8.46
N ILE A 262 -20.26 14.54 -7.47
CA ILE A 262 -19.41 13.60 -6.73
C ILE A 262 -18.82 12.54 -7.68
N LEU A 263 -19.53 12.14 -8.73
CA LEU A 263 -19.01 11.19 -9.72
C LEU A 263 -17.83 11.80 -10.48
N LEU A 264 -17.96 13.04 -10.93
CA LEU A 264 -16.88 13.75 -11.64
C LEU A 264 -15.72 14.08 -10.71
N GLU A 265 -15.99 14.58 -9.51
CA GLU A 265 -14.98 14.85 -8.46
C GLU A 265 -14.28 13.57 -7.98
N GLY A 266 -14.93 12.42 -8.03
CA GLY A 266 -14.32 11.13 -7.71
C GLY A 266 -13.44 10.56 -8.82
N THR A 267 -13.65 11.03 -10.06
CA THR A 267 -13.02 10.53 -11.28
C THR A 267 -12.16 11.61 -11.95
N PHE A 268 -12.66 12.26 -13.01
CA PHE A 268 -11.92 13.19 -13.85
C PHE A 268 -11.55 14.52 -13.18
N LEU A 269 -12.41 15.04 -12.31
CA LEU A 269 -12.20 16.29 -11.58
C LEU A 269 -11.61 16.06 -10.18
N SER A 270 -10.99 14.90 -9.97
CA SER A 270 -10.38 14.54 -8.70
C SER A 270 -9.32 15.54 -8.27
N LYS A 271 -9.33 15.88 -6.97
CA LYS A 271 -8.31 16.74 -6.35
C LYS A 271 -6.90 16.21 -6.59
N ALA A 272 -6.73 14.88 -6.68
CA ALA A 272 -5.46 14.24 -6.98
C ALA A 272 -4.92 14.57 -8.39
N PHE A 273 -5.78 15.02 -9.29
CA PHE A 273 -5.47 15.37 -10.67
C PHE A 273 -5.58 16.84 -11.00
N LYS A 274 -5.99 17.70 -10.06
CA LYS A 274 -6.11 19.14 -10.32
C LYS A 274 -4.83 19.75 -10.91
N THR A 275 -3.66 19.29 -10.46
CA THR A 275 -2.34 19.76 -10.92
C THR A 275 -1.91 19.16 -12.26
N THR A 276 -2.36 17.95 -12.60
CA THR A 276 -1.93 17.22 -13.81
C THR A 276 -2.94 17.25 -14.95
N TRP A 277 -4.20 17.62 -14.68
CA TRP A 277 -5.29 17.65 -15.64
C TRP A 277 -5.03 18.54 -16.86
N PRO A 278 -4.49 19.77 -16.73
CA PRO A 278 -4.23 20.62 -17.90
C PRO A 278 -3.25 19.99 -18.89
N LEU A 279 -2.20 19.31 -18.40
CA LEU A 279 -1.25 18.60 -19.24
C LEU A 279 -1.91 17.43 -19.96
N PHE A 280 -2.71 16.64 -19.25
CA PHE A 280 -3.39 15.48 -19.81
C PHE A 280 -4.42 15.88 -20.89
N VAL A 281 -5.24 16.89 -20.63
CA VAL A 281 -6.19 17.43 -21.61
C VAL A 281 -5.47 18.04 -22.80
N GLY A 282 -4.37 18.76 -22.57
CA GLY A 282 -3.53 19.30 -23.64
C GLY A 282 -3.01 18.22 -24.59
N ILE A 283 -2.50 17.10 -24.04
CA ILE A 283 -2.03 15.96 -24.85
C ILE A 283 -3.19 15.35 -25.65
N ILE A 284 -4.36 15.15 -25.04
CA ILE A 284 -5.54 14.64 -25.75
C ILE A 284 -5.94 15.58 -26.89
N ALA A 285 -6.00 16.89 -26.62
CA ALA A 285 -6.38 17.89 -27.62
C ALA A 285 -5.40 17.92 -28.80
N LEU A 286 -4.09 17.84 -28.54
CA LEU A 286 -3.06 17.76 -29.58
C LEU A 286 -3.20 16.50 -30.45
N ILE A 287 -3.45 15.34 -29.83
CA ILE A 287 -3.66 14.09 -30.57
C ILE A 287 -4.93 14.16 -31.42
N LEU A 288 -6.03 14.69 -30.87
CA LEU A 288 -7.28 14.86 -31.62
C LEU A 288 -7.10 15.84 -32.78
N ALA A 289 -6.44 16.97 -32.55
CA ALA A 289 -6.13 17.93 -33.60
C ALA A 289 -5.29 17.30 -34.72
N ASP A 290 -4.29 16.49 -34.38
CA ASP A 290 -3.49 15.75 -35.37
C ASP A 290 -4.33 14.73 -36.16
N ILE A 291 -5.23 14.00 -35.50
CA ILE A 291 -6.14 13.06 -36.18
C ILE A 291 -7.06 13.78 -37.18
N PHE A 292 -7.67 14.91 -36.79
CA PHE A 292 -8.66 15.60 -37.62
C PHE A 292 -8.04 16.51 -38.68
N LEU A 293 -6.99 17.27 -38.34
CA LEU A 293 -6.39 18.28 -39.23
C LEU A 293 -5.29 17.68 -40.10
N PHE A 294 -4.48 16.78 -39.55
CA PHE A 294 -3.28 16.26 -40.20
C PHE A 294 -3.35 14.76 -40.49
N LYS A 295 -4.53 14.13 -40.35
CA LYS A 295 -4.73 12.69 -40.58
C LYS A 295 -3.70 11.82 -39.85
N SER A 296 -3.36 12.19 -38.60
CA SER A 296 -2.42 11.52 -37.69
C SER A 296 -0.93 11.53 -38.08
N ILE A 297 -0.50 12.42 -38.98
CA ILE A 297 0.90 12.48 -39.44
C ILE A 297 1.87 12.69 -38.28
N VAL A 298 1.57 13.60 -37.34
CA VAL A 298 2.49 13.91 -36.24
C VAL A 298 2.59 12.72 -35.29
N THR A 299 1.46 12.18 -34.86
CA THR A 299 1.37 11.01 -33.98
C THR A 299 2.10 9.81 -34.58
N THR A 300 1.92 9.58 -35.88
CA THR A 300 2.61 8.50 -36.60
C THR A 300 4.12 8.68 -36.55
N LYS A 301 4.63 9.86 -36.93
CA LYS A 301 6.07 10.16 -36.92
C LYS A 301 6.65 10.03 -35.51
N THR A 302 5.95 10.49 -34.48
CA THR A 302 6.37 10.36 -33.08
C THR A 302 6.45 8.89 -32.65
N LEU A 303 5.41 8.10 -32.92
CA LEU A 303 5.38 6.69 -32.57
C LEU A 303 6.41 5.86 -33.35
N GLU A 304 6.65 6.19 -34.61
CA GLU A 304 7.71 5.58 -35.41
C GLU A 304 9.10 5.91 -34.86
N PHE A 305 9.35 7.15 -34.48
CA PHE A 305 10.60 7.56 -33.85
C PHE A 305 10.87 6.72 -32.59
N PHE A 306 9.89 6.63 -31.69
CA PHE A 306 10.03 5.81 -30.48
C PHE A 306 10.09 4.32 -30.78
N SER A 307 9.40 3.83 -31.81
CA SER A 307 9.49 2.43 -32.27
C SER A 307 10.92 2.07 -32.70
N ARG A 308 11.61 2.96 -33.43
CA ARG A 308 13.01 2.78 -33.83
C ARG A 308 13.95 2.80 -32.62
N LYS A 309 13.58 3.50 -31.56
CA LYS A 309 14.35 3.63 -30.31
C LYS A 309 13.80 2.75 -29.16
N LYS A 310 12.92 1.79 -29.43
CA LYS A 310 12.25 0.98 -28.39
C LYS A 310 13.23 0.27 -27.45
N MET A 311 14.38 -0.15 -27.97
CA MET A 311 15.46 -0.77 -27.17
C MET A 311 16.09 0.20 -26.18
N MET A 312 16.27 1.46 -26.59
CA MET A 312 16.79 2.52 -25.74
C MET A 312 15.78 2.89 -24.66
N LEU A 313 14.46 2.88 -24.96
CA LEU A 313 13.42 3.12 -23.95
C LEU A 313 13.46 2.08 -22.82
N PHE A 314 13.52 0.79 -23.18
CA PHE A 314 13.70 -0.30 -22.20
C PHE A 314 14.91 -0.04 -21.31
N GLN A 315 16.06 0.27 -21.92
CA GLN A 315 17.31 0.48 -21.21
C GLN A 315 17.26 1.72 -20.31
N ILE A 316 16.74 2.86 -20.78
CA ILE A 316 16.64 4.09 -19.99
C ILE A 316 15.81 3.85 -18.74
N VAL A 317 14.64 3.22 -18.85
CA VAL A 317 13.76 2.96 -17.70
C VAL A 317 14.43 2.02 -16.70
N SER A 318 15.06 0.93 -17.16
CA SER A 318 15.78 0.02 -16.27
C SER A 318 17.03 0.66 -15.63
N VAL A 319 17.84 1.38 -16.41
CA VAL A 319 19.05 2.06 -15.92
C VAL A 319 18.68 3.11 -14.89
N LEU A 320 17.67 3.94 -15.16
CA LEU A 320 17.20 4.94 -14.20
C LEU A 320 16.83 4.29 -12.87
N PHE A 321 16.03 3.22 -12.90
CA PHE A 321 15.63 2.52 -11.68
C PHE A 321 16.82 1.85 -10.97
N LEU A 322 17.72 1.20 -11.70
CA LEU A 322 18.93 0.56 -11.16
C LEU A 322 19.87 1.57 -10.52
N ILE A 323 20.09 2.73 -11.15
CA ILE A 323 20.89 3.84 -10.58
C ILE A 323 20.22 4.35 -9.31
N SER A 324 18.91 4.53 -9.30
CA SER A 324 18.21 4.97 -8.08
C SER A 324 18.30 3.95 -6.95
N ILE A 325 18.23 2.64 -7.23
CA ILE A 325 18.48 1.60 -6.22
C ILE A 325 19.91 1.70 -5.71
N ALA A 326 20.90 1.78 -6.60
CA ALA A 326 22.30 1.90 -6.22
C ALA A 326 22.56 3.14 -5.36
N PHE A 327 21.94 4.28 -5.71
CA PHE A 327 22.01 5.51 -4.94
C PHE A 327 21.36 5.36 -3.56
N VAL A 328 20.18 4.75 -3.46
CA VAL A 328 19.51 4.49 -2.17
C VAL A 328 20.38 3.61 -1.29
N LEU A 329 20.99 2.55 -1.83
CA LEU A 329 21.92 1.70 -1.09
C LEU A 329 23.13 2.52 -0.63
N LEU A 330 23.76 3.30 -1.52
CA LEU A 330 24.88 4.17 -1.17
C LEU A 330 24.52 5.12 -0.04
N ASN A 331 23.45 5.91 -0.20
CA ASN A 331 23.00 6.87 0.82
C ASN A 331 22.69 6.17 2.16
N THR A 332 22.08 5.00 2.12
CA THR A 332 21.75 4.22 3.33
C THR A 332 22.99 3.75 4.08
N TYR A 333 23.99 3.22 3.36
CA TYR A 333 25.22 2.70 3.96
C TYR A 333 26.26 3.79 4.27
N THR A 334 26.08 5.00 3.75
CA THR A 334 26.78 6.22 4.19
C THR A 334 26.01 6.98 5.27
N ASP A 335 25.16 6.29 6.03
CA ASP A 335 24.42 6.84 7.16
C ASP A 335 23.48 8.01 6.85
N MET A 336 22.88 8.00 5.65
CA MET A 336 22.01 9.07 5.13
C MET A 336 22.72 10.42 5.01
N SER A 337 24.04 10.42 4.82
CA SER A 337 24.85 11.64 4.74
C SER A 337 24.58 12.51 3.52
N ILE A 338 24.01 11.95 2.44
CA ILE A 338 23.75 12.68 1.19
C ILE A 338 22.35 13.31 1.24
N LEU A 339 21.33 12.53 1.58
CA LEU A 339 19.94 12.97 1.70
C LEU A 339 19.29 12.39 2.96
N ASP A 340 18.58 13.23 3.73
CA ASP A 340 17.86 12.82 4.95
C ASP A 340 16.54 12.10 4.61
N THR A 341 16.68 10.90 4.06
CA THR A 341 15.56 10.04 3.68
C THR A 341 14.66 9.72 4.89
N ASN A 342 15.21 9.54 6.09
CA ASN A 342 14.41 9.26 7.30
C ASN A 342 13.55 10.45 7.70
N GLY A 343 14.09 11.67 7.62
CA GLY A 343 13.30 12.89 7.75
C GLY A 343 12.14 12.89 6.76
N ALA A 344 12.44 12.68 5.47
CA ALA A 344 11.47 12.63 4.37
C ALA A 344 10.30 11.67 4.66
N ILE A 345 10.58 10.42 5.06
CA ILE A 345 9.55 9.43 5.37
C ILE A 345 8.83 9.67 6.70
N ALA A 346 9.46 10.28 7.70
CA ALA A 346 8.83 10.63 8.97
C ALA A 346 7.80 11.77 8.84
N SER A 347 8.00 12.67 7.88
CA SER A 347 7.12 13.80 7.60
C SER A 347 6.74 13.88 6.12
N PRO A 348 5.97 12.91 5.59
CA PRO A 348 5.79 12.70 4.15
C PRO A 348 4.96 13.78 3.44
N LYS A 349 4.49 14.81 4.15
CA LYS A 349 3.70 15.93 3.61
C LYS A 349 4.23 17.31 4.00
N GLY A 350 5.34 17.37 4.75
CA GLY A 350 5.73 18.59 5.47
C GLY A 350 7.23 18.89 5.38
N ILE A 351 7.89 18.52 4.29
CA ILE A 351 9.32 18.78 4.09
C ILE A 351 9.53 19.58 2.81
N GLY A 352 10.27 20.68 2.94
CA GLY A 352 10.92 21.38 1.84
C GLY A 352 10.53 22.84 1.55
N GLU A 353 9.87 23.57 2.46
CA GLU A 353 9.40 24.94 2.14
C GLU A 353 10.45 26.05 2.33
N GLU A 354 11.55 25.85 3.05
CA GLU A 354 12.54 26.91 3.29
C GLU A 354 13.94 26.55 2.73
N GLY A 355 14.42 27.36 1.78
CA GLY A 355 15.83 27.44 1.37
C GLY A 355 16.41 26.35 0.43
N SER A 356 15.73 25.22 0.24
CA SER A 356 16.25 24.11 -0.61
C SER A 356 15.87 24.26 -2.09
N SER A 357 16.78 23.89 -3.00
CA SER A 357 16.47 23.87 -4.44
C SER A 357 15.36 22.85 -4.75
N ARG A 358 14.43 23.21 -5.66
CA ARG A 358 13.31 22.32 -6.05
C ARG A 358 13.78 20.95 -6.55
N ILE A 359 14.93 20.92 -7.22
CA ILE A 359 15.53 19.69 -7.77
C ILE A 359 15.97 18.76 -6.63
N LEU A 360 16.66 19.31 -5.61
CA LEU A 360 17.11 18.53 -4.46
C LEU A 360 15.93 17.96 -3.69
N LEU A 361 14.86 18.74 -3.53
CA LEU A 361 13.62 18.28 -2.88
C LEU A 361 12.96 17.13 -3.64
N TYR A 362 12.93 17.19 -4.98
CA TYR A 362 12.35 16.13 -5.79
C TYR A 362 13.21 14.86 -5.75
N ALA A 363 14.53 15.02 -5.78
CA ALA A 363 15.47 13.92 -5.62
C ALA A 363 15.30 13.22 -4.27
N ASP A 364 15.26 13.99 -3.16
CA ASP A 364 15.04 13.45 -1.81
C ASP A 364 13.75 12.63 -1.70
N ARG A 365 12.64 13.15 -2.24
CA ARG A 365 11.36 12.43 -2.24
C ARG A 365 11.40 11.15 -3.06
N MET A 366 11.96 11.17 -4.26
CA MET A 366 12.08 9.97 -5.09
C MET A 366 13.00 8.92 -4.46
N VAL A 367 14.09 9.35 -3.83
CA VAL A 367 15.00 8.47 -3.07
C VAL A 367 14.25 7.86 -1.88
N ALA A 368 13.45 8.64 -1.15
CA ALA A 368 12.63 8.17 -0.04
C ALA A 368 11.53 7.18 -0.46
N ASP A 369 10.92 7.39 -1.63
CA ASP A 369 9.94 6.48 -2.22
C ASP A 369 10.57 5.12 -2.56
N ILE A 370 11.74 5.13 -3.20
CA ILE A 370 12.47 3.91 -3.58
C ILE A 370 13.04 3.21 -2.34
N TYR A 371 13.56 3.95 -1.37
CA TYR A 371 13.97 3.43 -0.05
C TYR A 371 12.83 2.66 0.61
N SER A 372 11.63 3.27 0.66
CA SER A 372 10.44 2.64 1.24
C SER A 372 10.02 1.38 0.46
N LEU A 373 10.24 1.31 -0.86
CA LEU A 373 9.94 0.12 -1.66
C LEU A 373 10.93 -1.02 -1.39
N ILE A 374 12.23 -0.76 -1.59
CA ILE A 374 13.24 -1.83 -1.65
C ILE A 374 13.56 -2.43 -0.28
N PHE A 375 13.40 -1.65 0.79
CA PHE A 375 13.61 -2.13 2.16
C PHE A 375 12.34 -2.62 2.84
N ALA A 376 11.19 -2.57 2.17
CA ALA A 376 9.93 -3.19 2.63
C ALA A 376 9.66 -4.56 1.98
N ILE A 377 10.55 -5.03 1.10
CA ILE A 377 10.52 -6.36 0.48
C ILE A 377 11.69 -7.22 0.95
N SER A 378 11.57 -8.54 0.84
CA SER A 378 12.64 -9.44 1.27
C SER A 378 13.87 -9.36 0.37
N PRO A 379 15.07 -9.73 0.88
CA PRO A 379 16.30 -9.73 0.07
C PRO A 379 16.18 -10.56 -1.21
N LEU A 380 15.51 -11.72 -1.14
CA LEU A 380 15.25 -12.57 -2.30
C LEU A 380 14.42 -11.83 -3.36
N VAL A 381 13.35 -11.13 -2.94
CA VAL A 381 12.49 -10.37 -3.85
C VAL A 381 13.27 -9.21 -4.48
N LEU A 382 14.09 -8.50 -3.70
CA LEU A 382 14.93 -7.39 -4.22
C LEU A 382 15.97 -7.90 -5.22
N PHE A 383 16.68 -8.98 -4.90
CA PHE A 383 17.64 -9.59 -5.82
C PHE A 383 16.99 -10.02 -7.13
N ALA A 384 15.81 -10.67 -7.04
CA ALA A 384 15.05 -11.07 -8.21
C ALA A 384 14.51 -9.87 -9.01
N PHE A 385 14.11 -8.79 -8.32
CA PHE A 385 13.69 -7.53 -8.94
C PHE A 385 14.82 -6.91 -9.77
N ILE A 386 16.01 -6.74 -9.16
CA ILE A 386 17.21 -6.23 -9.83
C ILE A 386 17.58 -7.12 -11.02
N THR A 387 17.49 -8.45 -10.85
CA THR A 387 17.72 -9.40 -11.94
C THR A 387 16.79 -9.12 -13.13
N ALA A 388 15.48 -8.97 -12.90
CA ALA A 388 14.52 -8.68 -13.96
C ALA A 388 14.87 -7.39 -14.72
N LEU A 389 15.29 -6.34 -14.00
CA LEU A 389 15.71 -5.07 -14.61
C LEU A 389 16.99 -5.22 -15.44
N MET A 390 17.95 -6.03 -14.99
CA MET A 390 19.20 -6.30 -15.73
C MET A 390 18.98 -7.18 -16.97
N LEU A 391 17.94 -8.03 -17.01
CA LEU A 391 17.68 -8.87 -18.18
C LEU A 391 17.35 -8.06 -19.44
N VAL A 392 16.92 -6.81 -19.29
CA VAL A 392 16.77 -5.84 -20.39
C VAL A 392 18.06 -5.70 -21.20
N PHE A 393 19.26 -5.93 -20.66
CA PHE A 393 20.49 -5.82 -21.46
C PHE A 393 20.70 -7.01 -22.41
N LYS A 394 20.05 -8.16 -22.16
CA LYS A 394 20.15 -9.34 -23.04
C LYS A 394 19.26 -9.20 -24.27
N LYS A 395 19.84 -9.26 -25.48
CA LYS A 395 19.13 -9.05 -26.75
C LYS A 395 17.89 -9.95 -26.91
N LYS A 396 18.06 -11.27 -26.74
CA LYS A 396 16.97 -12.26 -26.86
C LYS A 396 15.80 -12.02 -25.88
N TRP A 397 16.09 -11.51 -24.69
CA TRP A 397 15.06 -11.32 -23.66
C TRP A 397 14.20 -10.09 -23.93
N ARG A 398 14.76 -9.01 -24.49
CA ARG A 398 14.03 -7.77 -24.78
C ARG A 398 12.85 -7.93 -25.74
N GLU A 399 12.85 -8.99 -26.55
CA GLU A 399 11.77 -9.28 -27.49
C GLU A 399 10.64 -10.12 -26.86
N SER A 400 10.85 -10.61 -25.64
CA SER A 400 9.86 -11.41 -24.91
C SER A 400 8.67 -10.58 -24.42
N TYR A 401 7.56 -11.25 -24.17
CA TYR A 401 6.37 -10.63 -23.57
C TYR A 401 6.64 -10.22 -22.13
N GLU A 402 7.39 -11.04 -21.39
CA GLU A 402 7.83 -10.80 -20.02
C GLU A 402 8.59 -9.47 -19.90
N ALA A 403 9.49 -9.18 -20.85
CA ALA A 403 10.22 -7.91 -20.87
C ALA A 403 9.28 -6.71 -20.99
N LYS A 404 8.28 -6.77 -21.87
CA LYS A 404 7.27 -5.70 -22.02
C LYS A 404 6.52 -5.46 -20.72
N ILE A 405 6.10 -6.52 -20.03
CA ILE A 405 5.41 -6.37 -18.73
C ILE A 405 6.34 -5.78 -17.67
N VAL A 406 7.60 -6.23 -17.58
CA VAL A 406 8.58 -5.62 -16.67
C VAL A 406 8.72 -4.13 -16.94
N PHE A 407 8.79 -3.73 -18.21
CA PHE A 407 8.86 -2.32 -18.59
C PHE A 407 7.59 -1.54 -18.21
N TYR A 408 6.40 -2.04 -18.55
CA TYR A 408 5.15 -1.34 -18.21
C TYR A 408 4.98 -1.17 -16.70
N LEU A 409 5.26 -2.22 -15.92
CA LEU A 409 5.14 -2.17 -14.47
C LEU A 409 6.21 -1.26 -13.84
N THR A 410 7.46 -1.29 -14.32
CA THR A 410 8.52 -0.39 -13.84
C THR A 410 8.21 1.06 -14.17
N LEU A 411 7.74 1.32 -15.40
CA LEU A 411 7.31 2.65 -15.83
C LEU A 411 6.13 3.16 -14.99
N PHE A 412 5.16 2.28 -14.66
CA PHE A 412 4.06 2.63 -13.78
C PHE A 412 4.54 3.04 -12.38
N ILE A 413 5.49 2.29 -11.80
CA ILE A 413 6.08 2.62 -10.48
C ILE A 413 6.77 3.99 -10.52
N LEU A 414 7.60 4.24 -11.55
CA LEU A 414 8.27 5.55 -11.72
C LEU A 414 7.26 6.69 -11.90
N PHE A 415 6.22 6.46 -12.71
CA PHE A 415 5.15 7.42 -12.90
C PHE A 415 4.39 7.71 -11.60
N TYR A 416 4.17 6.70 -10.76
CA TYR A 416 3.57 6.85 -9.44
C TYR A 416 4.42 7.75 -8.53
N TYR A 417 5.74 7.52 -8.46
CA TYR A 417 6.65 8.35 -7.65
C TYR A 417 6.76 9.78 -8.16
N LEU A 418 6.81 9.95 -9.48
CA LEU A 418 6.77 11.28 -10.09
C LEU A 418 5.48 12.01 -9.70
N ALA A 419 4.33 11.35 -9.82
CA ALA A 419 3.03 11.92 -9.44
C ALA A 419 2.96 12.24 -7.93
N SER A 420 3.51 11.38 -7.07
CA SER A 420 3.57 11.63 -5.62
C SER A 420 4.45 12.85 -5.31
N THR A 421 5.62 12.94 -5.95
CA THR A 421 6.58 14.03 -5.78
C THR A 421 6.00 15.37 -6.23
N VAL A 422 5.34 15.42 -7.39
CA VAL A 422 4.65 16.62 -7.91
C VAL A 422 3.52 17.07 -6.98
N ASN A 423 2.86 16.13 -6.30
CA ASN A 423 1.82 16.42 -5.31
C ASN A 423 2.35 16.71 -3.90
N ASN A 424 3.67 16.89 -3.75
CA ASN A 424 4.35 17.14 -2.47
C ASN A 424 4.11 16.05 -1.41
N VAL A 425 4.09 14.80 -1.85
CA VAL A 425 3.93 13.64 -0.96
C VAL A 425 5.06 12.65 -1.18
N VAL A 426 5.69 12.20 -0.10
CA VAL A 426 6.55 11.01 -0.10
C VAL A 426 5.67 9.78 0.01
N ALA A 427 5.79 8.86 -0.94
CA ALA A 427 5.10 7.58 -0.98
C ALA A 427 5.72 6.59 0.03
N THR A 428 5.44 6.79 1.33
CA THR A 428 5.81 5.82 2.38
C THR A 428 5.21 4.44 2.11
N VAL A 429 5.68 3.39 2.82
CA VAL A 429 5.16 2.01 2.73
C VAL A 429 3.63 1.94 2.56
N ARG A 430 2.89 2.65 3.42
CA ARG A 430 1.41 2.75 3.33
C ARG A 430 0.93 3.41 2.04
N TYR A 431 1.55 4.52 1.64
CA TYR A 431 1.13 5.31 0.49
C TYR A 431 1.50 4.70 -0.85
N GLN A 432 2.38 3.70 -0.91
CA GLN A 432 2.70 2.96 -2.12
C GLN A 432 2.25 1.49 -2.08
N ILE A 433 1.32 1.13 -1.20
CA ILE A 433 0.91 -0.26 -0.96
C ILE A 433 0.47 -1.00 -2.24
N ALA A 434 -0.10 -0.27 -3.19
CA ALA A 434 -0.57 -0.81 -4.47
C ALA A 434 0.57 -1.16 -5.46
N LEU A 435 1.80 -0.73 -5.19
CA LEU A 435 2.95 -1.00 -6.05
C LEU A 435 3.60 -2.35 -5.71
N TYR A 436 3.48 -2.85 -4.47
CA TYR A 436 4.12 -4.11 -4.08
C TYR A 436 3.72 -5.30 -4.95
N PRO A 437 2.45 -5.51 -5.33
CA PRO A 437 2.11 -6.59 -6.26
C PRO A 437 2.82 -6.48 -7.62
N PHE A 438 3.02 -5.28 -8.14
CA PHE A 438 3.79 -5.07 -9.38
C PHE A 438 5.26 -5.41 -9.19
N THR A 439 5.86 -4.96 -8.09
CA THR A 439 7.24 -5.33 -7.70
C THR A 439 7.39 -6.84 -7.58
N PHE A 440 6.46 -7.53 -6.93
CA PHE A 440 6.48 -8.98 -6.78
C PHE A 440 6.35 -9.72 -8.12
N ILE A 441 5.56 -9.21 -9.06
CA ILE A 441 5.44 -9.77 -10.40
C ILE A 441 6.74 -9.59 -11.20
N ILE A 442 7.35 -8.40 -11.14
CA ILE A 442 8.67 -8.14 -11.75
C ILE A 442 9.71 -9.09 -11.15
N SER A 443 9.76 -9.21 -9.83
CA SER A 443 10.65 -10.14 -9.13
C SER A 443 10.41 -11.59 -9.53
N ALA A 444 9.16 -12.02 -9.67
CA ALA A 444 8.84 -13.38 -10.09
C ALA A 444 9.35 -13.70 -11.49
N ILE A 445 9.26 -12.74 -12.43
CA ILE A 445 9.84 -12.87 -13.78
C ILE A 445 11.36 -13.02 -13.69
N GLY A 446 12.03 -12.19 -12.87
CA GLY A 446 13.48 -12.26 -12.67
C GLY A 446 13.93 -13.58 -12.06
N LEU A 447 13.25 -14.05 -11.01
CA LEU A 447 13.57 -15.32 -10.35
C LEU A 447 13.27 -16.52 -11.24
N ALA A 448 12.16 -16.51 -11.98
CA ALA A 448 11.82 -17.57 -12.93
C ALA A 448 12.90 -17.73 -14.01
N HIS A 449 13.49 -16.62 -14.48
CA HIS A 449 14.63 -16.70 -15.40
C HIS A 449 15.82 -17.43 -14.78
N ILE A 450 16.17 -17.14 -13.52
CA ILE A 450 17.26 -17.84 -12.81
C ILE A 450 16.94 -19.33 -12.67
N LEU A 451 15.71 -19.67 -12.26
CA LEU A 451 15.27 -21.06 -12.10
C LEU A 451 15.22 -21.83 -13.42
N SER A 452 15.10 -21.14 -14.56
CA SER A 452 15.12 -21.74 -15.90
C SER A 452 16.53 -22.10 -16.39
N LEU A 453 17.59 -21.56 -15.77
CA LEU A 453 18.97 -21.88 -16.16
C LEU A 453 19.27 -23.36 -15.91
N GLU A 454 19.82 -24.07 -16.90
CA GLU A 454 20.07 -25.51 -16.84
C GLU A 454 20.87 -25.94 -15.60
N LYS A 455 21.92 -25.17 -15.27
CA LYS A 455 22.74 -25.39 -14.07
C LYS A 455 21.87 -25.34 -12.80
N VAL A 456 21.00 -24.35 -12.67
CA VAL A 456 20.13 -24.20 -11.49
C VAL A 456 19.08 -25.30 -11.47
N LYS A 457 18.40 -25.55 -12.59
CA LYS A 457 17.36 -26.57 -12.71
C LYS A 457 17.86 -27.99 -12.40
N LYS A 458 19.14 -28.28 -12.68
CA LYS A 458 19.80 -29.55 -12.34
C LYS A 458 19.87 -29.78 -10.83
N PHE A 459 20.18 -28.74 -10.05
CA PHE A 459 20.31 -28.83 -8.59
C PHE A 459 19.00 -28.54 -7.85
N LEU A 460 18.14 -27.69 -8.42
CA LEU A 460 16.92 -27.22 -7.80
C LEU A 460 15.74 -27.38 -8.77
N PRO A 461 15.05 -28.54 -8.73
CA PRO A 461 13.82 -28.75 -9.48
C PRO A 461 12.75 -27.72 -9.11
N SER A 462 11.86 -27.40 -10.04
CA SER A 462 10.88 -26.31 -9.89
C SER A 462 10.04 -26.41 -8.61
N TYR A 463 9.51 -27.58 -8.27
CA TYR A 463 8.69 -27.76 -7.06
C TYR A 463 9.49 -27.59 -5.76
N THR A 464 10.75 -28.03 -5.75
CA THR A 464 11.66 -27.78 -4.62
C THR A 464 11.93 -26.29 -4.48
N ALA A 465 12.13 -25.57 -5.59
CA ALA A 465 12.26 -24.12 -5.58
C ALA A 465 11.00 -23.44 -4.99
N TYR A 466 9.81 -23.86 -5.42
CA TYR A 466 8.55 -23.31 -4.90
C TYR A 466 8.40 -23.54 -3.39
N LEU A 467 8.75 -24.74 -2.91
CA LEU A 467 8.74 -25.05 -1.48
C LEU A 467 9.74 -24.19 -0.70
N LEU A 468 10.97 -24.00 -1.20
CA LEU A 468 11.95 -23.14 -0.55
C LEU A 468 11.49 -21.68 -0.50
N ILE A 469 10.95 -21.15 -1.60
CA ILE A 469 10.42 -19.77 -1.65
C ILE A 469 9.24 -19.62 -0.67
N PHE A 470 8.37 -20.62 -0.60
CA PHE A 470 7.28 -20.68 0.37
C PHE A 470 7.79 -20.66 1.82
N ILE A 471 8.78 -21.49 2.15
CA ILE A 471 9.40 -21.52 3.48
C ILE A 471 10.05 -20.16 3.81
N ILE A 472 10.77 -19.54 2.88
CA ILE A 472 11.35 -18.20 3.08
C ILE A 472 10.26 -17.17 3.39
N GLY A 473 9.12 -17.23 2.68
CA GLY A 473 7.95 -16.39 2.95
C GLY A 473 7.40 -16.59 4.36
N ILE A 474 7.25 -17.85 4.80
CA ILE A 474 6.83 -18.18 6.18
C ILE A 474 7.83 -17.66 7.21
N VAL A 475 9.13 -17.89 7.02
CA VAL A 475 10.18 -17.41 7.94
C VAL A 475 10.11 -15.89 8.05
N SER A 476 9.87 -15.18 6.95
CA SER A 476 9.67 -13.73 6.94
C SER A 476 8.45 -13.29 7.75
N LEU A 477 7.35 -14.06 7.72
CA LEU A 477 6.14 -13.77 8.51
C LEU A 477 6.34 -14.09 9.99
N ILE A 478 6.98 -15.21 10.32
CA ILE A 478 7.30 -15.59 11.70
C ILE A 478 8.23 -14.56 12.34
N GLY A 479 9.28 -14.14 11.63
CA GLY A 479 10.29 -13.23 12.16
C GLY A 479 9.79 -11.82 12.46
N ILE A 480 8.61 -11.43 11.96
CA ILE A 480 7.99 -10.13 12.24
C ILE A 480 6.66 -10.24 13.00
N LYS A 481 6.17 -11.46 13.27
CA LYS A 481 4.92 -11.66 14.01
C LYS A 481 5.03 -11.00 15.41
N PRO A 482 4.00 -10.30 15.89
CA PRO A 482 2.70 -10.00 15.27
C PRO A 482 2.63 -8.65 14.51
N PHE A 483 3.77 -8.03 14.20
CA PHE A 483 3.91 -6.68 13.64
C PHE A 483 4.13 -6.67 12.10
N TYR A 484 3.36 -7.45 11.35
CA TYR A 484 3.63 -7.67 9.91
C TYR A 484 3.82 -6.39 9.08
N PHE A 485 3.05 -5.32 9.36
CA PHE A 485 3.15 -4.04 8.66
C PHE A 485 4.43 -3.25 8.98
N ALA A 486 5.12 -3.58 10.07
CA ALA A 486 6.42 -3.02 10.44
C ALA A 486 7.61 -3.76 9.80
N TYR A 487 7.35 -4.74 8.92
CA TYR A 487 8.41 -5.49 8.25
C TYR A 487 9.42 -4.58 7.57
N THR A 488 10.68 -4.90 7.78
CA THR A 488 11.82 -4.18 7.24
C THR A 488 12.89 -5.21 6.88
N SER A 489 13.36 -5.14 5.63
CA SER A 489 14.36 -6.04 5.08
C SER A 489 15.62 -6.09 5.93
N VAL A 490 16.19 -7.29 6.11
CA VAL A 490 17.48 -7.49 6.81
C VAL A 490 18.66 -6.80 6.12
N LEU A 491 18.51 -6.39 4.85
CA LEU A 491 19.52 -5.58 4.17
C LEU A 491 19.59 -4.14 4.69
N LEU A 492 18.55 -3.65 5.37
CA LEU A 492 18.59 -2.32 5.97
C LEU A 492 19.31 -2.37 7.33
N PRO A 493 20.35 -1.54 7.59
CA PRO A 493 21.00 -1.46 8.89
C PRO A 493 19.99 -1.33 10.05
N GLU A 494 20.24 -2.02 11.17
CA GLU A 494 19.26 -2.18 12.28
C GLU A 494 18.79 -0.87 12.92
N LYS A 495 19.60 0.19 12.81
CA LYS A 495 19.25 1.54 13.29
C LYS A 495 18.12 2.20 12.49
N TYR A 496 17.83 1.73 11.29
CA TYR A 496 16.80 2.29 10.41
C TYR A 496 15.60 1.35 10.28
N PHE A 497 14.47 1.89 9.83
CA PHE A 497 13.27 1.14 9.48
C PHE A 497 12.40 1.96 8.52
N VAL A 498 11.52 1.29 7.78
CA VAL A 498 10.76 1.93 6.68
C VAL A 498 9.40 2.47 7.09
N ASN A 499 8.75 1.89 8.11
CA ASN A 499 7.40 2.26 8.52
C ASN A 499 7.38 3.35 9.61
N LEU A 500 8.00 4.52 9.34
CA LEU A 500 8.01 5.66 10.28
C LEU A 500 6.64 6.32 10.48
N LYS A 501 5.68 6.01 9.62
CA LYS A 501 4.29 6.50 9.69
C LYS A 501 3.33 5.34 9.98
N ASP A 502 3.67 4.56 11.01
CA ASP A 502 2.96 3.34 11.37
C ASP A 502 1.48 3.56 11.73
N MET A 503 0.75 2.45 11.74
CA MET A 503 -0.71 2.44 11.89
C MET A 503 -1.18 2.05 13.28
N GLY A 504 -0.30 1.97 14.29
CA GLY A 504 -0.65 1.48 15.63
C GLY A 504 0.22 0.31 16.10
N ASP A 505 1.30 0.00 15.38
CA ASP A 505 2.20 -1.11 15.74
C ASP A 505 2.69 -0.93 17.19
N GLY A 506 2.59 -2.01 17.99
CA GLY A 506 2.92 -2.07 19.42
C GLY A 506 1.90 -1.44 20.37
N SER A 507 0.81 -0.84 19.87
CA SER A 507 -0.14 -0.11 20.73
C SER A 507 -1.02 -1.05 21.55
N PHE A 508 -1.32 -2.25 21.01
CA PHE A 508 -2.10 -3.26 21.72
C PHE A 508 -1.27 -3.86 22.86
N GLU A 509 -0.01 -4.21 22.59
CA GLU A 509 0.93 -4.79 23.54
C GLU A 509 1.23 -3.83 24.70
N ALA A 510 1.42 -2.54 24.39
CA ALA A 510 1.60 -1.53 25.42
C ALA A 510 0.36 -1.38 26.31
N ALA A 511 -0.85 -1.46 25.73
CA ALA A 511 -2.08 -1.43 26.50
C ALA A 511 -2.28 -2.70 27.33
N GLU A 512 -1.94 -3.88 26.80
CA GLU A 512 -1.97 -5.15 27.55
C GLU A 512 -1.06 -5.09 28.78
N TYR A 513 0.17 -4.60 28.62
CA TYR A 513 1.09 -4.38 29.75
C TYR A 513 0.49 -3.43 30.79
N LEU A 514 -0.07 -2.30 30.36
CA LEU A 514 -0.70 -1.35 31.29
C LEU A 514 -1.94 -1.94 31.97
N ASN A 515 -2.71 -2.78 31.25
CA ASN A 515 -3.89 -3.46 31.78
C ASN A 515 -3.52 -4.60 32.75
N SER A 516 -2.27 -5.07 32.76
CA SER A 516 -1.80 -6.10 33.70
C SER A 516 -1.27 -5.53 35.02
N LEU A 517 -1.14 -4.20 35.14
CA LEU A 517 -0.76 -3.52 36.37
C LEU A 517 -1.89 -3.58 37.40
N PRO A 518 -1.60 -3.42 38.72
CA PRO A 518 -2.63 -3.35 39.75
C PRO A 518 -3.61 -2.19 39.53
N GLU A 519 -4.90 -2.45 39.70
CA GLU A 519 -5.99 -1.46 39.61
C GLU A 519 -5.91 -0.57 38.34
N PRO A 520 -5.82 -1.17 37.13
CA PRO A 520 -5.53 -0.45 35.90
C PRO A 520 -6.59 0.61 35.56
N GLU A 521 -7.82 0.47 36.05
CA GLU A 521 -8.91 1.43 35.95
C GLU A 521 -8.64 2.75 36.69
N LYS A 522 -7.77 2.77 37.69
CA LYS A 522 -7.39 3.97 38.46
C LYS A 522 -6.25 4.75 37.80
N LEU A 523 -5.54 4.13 36.86
CA LEU A 523 -4.37 4.72 36.22
C LEU A 523 -4.74 5.77 35.17
N VAL A 524 -3.90 6.81 35.07
CA VAL A 524 -3.97 7.89 34.09
C VAL A 524 -2.72 7.87 33.22
N VAL A 525 -2.90 7.61 31.93
CA VAL A 525 -1.80 7.42 30.99
C VAL A 525 -1.79 8.50 29.92
N TRP A 526 -0.62 9.02 29.60
CA TRP A 526 -0.43 9.78 28.36
C TRP A 526 0.13 8.88 27.26
N SER A 527 -0.39 9.01 26.03
CA SER A 527 0.15 8.29 24.87
C SER A 527 0.30 9.17 23.64
N ASP A 528 1.39 8.96 22.89
CA ASP A 528 1.60 9.60 21.58
C ASP A 528 0.72 9.02 20.45
N LYS A 529 0.07 7.88 20.71
CA LYS A 529 -0.87 7.19 19.81
C LYS A 529 -2.19 6.95 20.52
N GLY A 530 -3.27 7.50 19.97
CA GLY A 530 -4.63 7.19 20.44
C GLY A 530 -5.11 5.75 20.19
N ALA A 531 -4.25 4.89 19.64
CA ALA A 531 -4.48 3.45 19.53
C ALA A 531 -4.30 2.75 20.88
N VAL A 532 -3.34 3.18 21.72
CA VAL A 532 -3.16 2.63 23.07
C VAL A 532 -4.43 2.90 23.90
N CYS A 533 -4.90 4.15 23.89
CA CYS A 533 -6.10 4.55 24.63
C CYS A 533 -7.35 3.72 24.27
N ALA A 534 -7.48 3.32 23.00
CA ALA A 534 -8.65 2.59 22.52
C ALA A 534 -8.85 1.24 23.23
N VAL A 535 -7.77 0.62 23.70
CA VAL A 535 -7.76 -0.73 24.31
C VAL A 535 -7.14 -0.75 25.72
N PHE A 536 -6.93 0.42 26.33
CA PHE A 536 -6.50 0.55 27.72
C PHE A 536 -7.71 0.72 28.66
N LYS A 537 -7.70 0.06 29.82
CA LYS A 537 -8.81 0.08 30.79
C LYS A 537 -8.93 1.40 31.55
N GLY A 538 -7.81 2.02 31.92
CA GLY A 538 -7.81 3.28 32.68
C GLY A 538 -8.04 4.52 31.81
N LYS A 539 -7.84 5.70 32.41
CA LYS A 539 -7.92 6.98 31.72
C LYS A 539 -6.72 7.13 30.79
N CYS A 540 -6.95 7.48 29.52
CA CYS A 540 -5.85 7.71 28.57
C CYS A 540 -6.03 9.01 27.78
N ILE A 541 -4.97 9.81 27.77
CA ILE A 541 -4.94 11.14 27.18
C ILE A 541 -3.94 11.18 26.03
N ILE A 542 -4.32 11.86 24.95
CA ILE A 542 -3.44 12.15 23.81
C ILE A 542 -3.39 13.65 23.53
N GLY A 543 -2.31 14.08 22.88
CA GLY A 543 -2.12 15.47 22.47
C GLY A 543 -1.41 16.31 23.52
N PHE A 544 -1.33 17.61 23.25
CA PHE A 544 -0.40 18.53 23.93
C PHE A 544 -1.06 19.81 24.45
N THR A 545 -2.35 20.01 24.16
CA THR A 545 -3.07 21.24 24.53
C THR A 545 -3.29 21.31 26.03
N ASP A 546 -3.17 22.49 26.63
CA ASP A 546 -3.39 22.71 28.06
C ASP A 546 -4.68 22.09 28.58
N LYS A 547 -5.80 22.24 27.86
CA LYS A 547 -7.10 21.62 28.21
C LYS A 547 -7.00 20.11 28.49
N ARG A 548 -6.02 19.42 27.92
CA ARG A 548 -5.84 17.97 28.04
C ARG A 548 -4.75 17.57 29.03
N VAL A 549 -3.70 18.36 29.19
CA VAL A 549 -2.49 17.94 29.91
C VAL A 549 -2.17 18.79 31.13
N LYS A 550 -2.70 20.02 31.22
CA LYS A 550 -2.39 20.94 32.31
C LYS A 550 -3.07 20.46 33.60
N GLY A 551 -2.28 20.31 34.67
CA GLY A 551 -2.75 19.87 35.98
C GLY A 551 -3.17 18.40 36.05
N VAL A 552 -2.85 17.59 35.03
CA VAL A 552 -3.11 16.16 35.05
C VAL A 552 -1.94 15.42 35.70
N ASN A 553 -2.24 14.62 36.71
CA ASN A 553 -1.31 13.67 37.30
C ASN A 553 -1.30 12.40 36.45
N PHE A 554 -0.25 12.22 35.66
CA PHE A 554 -0.05 11.00 34.86
C PHE A 554 0.71 9.98 35.68
N ASP A 555 0.33 8.72 35.60
CA ASP A 555 1.08 7.60 36.20
C ASP A 555 2.10 7.04 35.20
N TYR A 556 1.71 6.97 33.92
CA TYR A 556 2.56 6.41 32.86
C TYR A 556 2.55 7.23 31.56
N VAL A 557 3.65 7.09 30.82
CA VAL A 557 3.87 7.74 29.51
C VAL A 557 4.20 6.66 28.48
N VAL A 558 3.45 6.64 27.37
CA VAL A 558 3.67 5.71 26.25
C VAL A 558 4.17 6.46 25.03
N VAL A 559 5.35 6.06 24.54
CA VAL A 559 5.99 6.64 23.36
C VAL A 559 6.36 5.59 22.33
N SER A 560 6.38 6.00 21.07
CA SER A 560 6.58 5.13 19.92
C SER A 560 7.45 5.77 18.85
N SER A 561 8.29 4.94 18.21
CA SER A 561 9.27 5.40 17.21
C SER A 561 8.62 6.22 16.08
N GLY A 562 7.48 5.77 15.55
CA GLY A 562 6.73 6.44 14.47
C GLY A 562 6.04 7.75 14.86
N ARG A 563 6.05 8.14 16.14
CA ARG A 563 5.50 9.42 16.60
C ARG A 563 6.53 10.39 17.13
N LYS A 564 7.78 9.97 17.31
CA LYS A 564 8.89 10.81 17.80
C LYS A 564 8.98 12.18 17.13
N SER A 565 9.10 12.20 15.79
CA SER A 565 9.24 13.46 15.03
C SER A 565 8.05 14.40 15.25
N ARG A 566 6.82 13.86 15.21
CA ARG A 566 5.61 14.66 15.43
C ARG A 566 5.52 15.17 16.86
N THR A 567 5.77 14.31 17.85
CA THR A 567 5.65 14.65 19.26
C THR A 567 6.64 15.76 19.62
N LEU A 568 7.92 15.61 19.28
CA LEU A 568 8.95 16.60 19.60
C LEU A 568 8.71 17.95 18.91
N LYS A 569 8.13 17.96 17.70
CA LYS A 569 7.74 19.21 17.02
C LYS A 569 6.54 19.91 17.65
N MET A 570 5.58 19.14 18.20
CA MET A 570 4.31 19.69 18.67
C MET A 570 4.26 19.96 20.19
N SER A 571 5.21 19.43 20.96
CA SER A 571 5.17 19.50 22.43
C SER A 571 5.83 20.73 23.04
N GLY A 572 6.49 21.59 22.24
CA GLY A 572 7.33 22.69 22.74
C GLY A 572 6.64 23.64 23.73
N ASN A 573 5.33 23.88 23.55
CA ASN A 573 4.55 24.79 24.40
C ASN A 573 3.60 24.06 25.37
N ALA A 574 3.79 22.75 25.58
CA ALA A 574 2.89 21.96 26.41
C ALA A 574 3.18 22.15 27.91
N HIS A 575 2.19 22.64 28.67
CA HIS A 575 2.24 22.73 30.13
C HIS A 575 1.91 21.37 30.76
N THR A 576 2.91 20.49 30.80
CA THR A 576 2.82 19.13 31.36
C THR A 576 4.10 18.79 32.13
N PRO A 577 4.01 17.96 33.18
CA PRO A 577 5.18 17.41 33.86
C PRO A 577 6.02 16.48 32.98
N ILE A 578 5.49 15.98 31.86
CA ILE A 578 6.18 15.03 30.99
C ILE A 578 7.35 15.70 30.24
N ASP A 579 8.56 15.17 30.39
CA ASP A 579 9.69 15.44 29.52
C ASP A 579 9.66 14.49 28.31
N PHE A 580 9.08 14.96 27.21
CA PHE A 580 9.01 14.19 25.98
C PHE A 580 10.39 13.88 25.39
N LYS A 581 11.37 14.78 25.53
CA LYS A 581 12.71 14.57 24.98
C LYS A 581 13.39 13.44 25.75
N ALA A 582 13.32 13.46 27.09
CA ALA A 582 13.79 12.37 27.94
C ALA A 582 13.05 11.06 27.64
N SER A 583 11.72 11.09 27.45
CA SER A 583 10.92 9.91 27.15
C SER A 583 11.38 9.16 25.88
N TYR A 584 11.77 9.88 24.82
CA TYR A 584 12.28 9.25 23.59
C TYR A 584 13.78 8.91 23.62
N ALA A 585 14.55 9.49 24.55
CA ALA A 585 15.98 9.27 24.69
C ALA A 585 16.32 8.18 25.71
N SER A 586 15.45 7.96 26.70
CA SER A 586 15.67 7.01 27.79
C SER A 586 15.55 5.56 27.31
N GLU A 587 16.43 4.70 27.83
CA GLU A 587 16.34 3.25 27.71
C GLU A 587 15.72 2.58 28.95
N ASN A 588 15.50 3.34 30.04
CA ASN A 588 14.92 2.85 31.30
C ASN A 588 13.38 2.75 31.22
N ALA A 589 12.87 2.05 30.21
CA ALA A 589 11.45 1.80 30.06
C ALA A 589 11.01 0.62 30.94
N LEU A 590 9.84 0.72 31.56
CA LEU A 590 9.23 -0.38 32.34
C LEU A 590 8.76 -1.51 31.42
N PHE A 591 8.35 -1.15 30.21
CA PHE A 591 8.00 -2.08 29.15
C PHE A 591 8.51 -1.54 27.82
N LYS A 592 9.10 -2.43 27.01
CA LYS A 592 9.58 -2.12 25.66
C LYS A 592 9.28 -3.30 24.76
N VAL A 593 8.62 -3.01 23.64
CA VAL A 593 8.49 -3.96 22.54
C VAL A 593 9.18 -3.38 21.31
N THR A 594 10.02 -4.19 20.67
CA THR A 594 10.72 -3.85 19.42
C THR A 594 10.15 -4.68 18.28
N PHE A 595 10.16 -4.12 17.07
CA PHE A 595 9.59 -4.79 15.90
C PHE A 595 10.71 -5.35 15.02
N GLY A 596 10.67 -6.66 14.77
CA GLY A 596 11.63 -7.35 13.89
C GLY A 596 13.07 -7.22 14.35
N ASN A 597 13.30 -7.28 15.67
CA ASN A 597 14.61 -7.13 16.32
C ASN A 597 15.32 -5.79 16.04
N ARG A 598 14.58 -4.72 15.71
CA ARG A 598 15.16 -3.39 15.47
C ARG A 598 15.05 -2.51 16.72
N PRO A 599 16.17 -2.12 17.36
CA PRO A 599 16.14 -1.38 18.62
C PRO A 599 15.49 0.00 18.51
N ASN A 600 15.53 0.62 17.31
CA ASN A 600 14.96 1.94 17.03
C ASN A 600 13.49 1.90 16.57
N ASN A 601 12.92 0.72 16.36
CA ASN A 601 11.52 0.57 15.97
C ASN A 601 10.73 -0.06 17.13
N TYR A 602 10.06 0.78 17.93
CA TYR A 602 9.56 0.38 19.24
C TYR A 602 8.28 1.07 19.68
N VAL A 603 7.68 0.49 20.72
CA VAL A 603 6.83 1.17 21.70
C VAL A 603 7.43 0.96 23.09
N LYS A 604 7.47 2.03 23.89
CA LYS A 604 7.99 2.06 25.26
C LYS A 604 6.94 2.62 26.22
N VAL A 605 6.90 2.09 27.43
CA VAL A 605 6.09 2.58 28.55
C VAL A 605 7.02 2.97 29.70
N PHE A 606 6.81 4.15 30.26
CA PHE A 606 7.58 4.70 31.38
C PHE A 606 6.65 5.04 32.53
N SER A 607 7.12 4.88 33.77
CA SER A 607 6.53 5.60 34.91
C SER A 607 6.79 7.09 34.73
N ILE A 608 5.85 7.94 35.15
CA ILE A 608 6.02 9.39 35.12
C ILE A 608 7.29 9.85 35.83
N ASP A 609 7.67 9.20 36.94
CA ASP A 609 8.79 9.61 37.79
C ASP A 609 10.13 9.57 37.05
N THR A 610 10.25 8.68 36.06
CA THR A 610 11.50 8.50 35.31
C THR A 610 11.62 9.48 34.13
N VAL A 611 10.53 10.14 33.75
CA VAL A 611 10.45 11.03 32.58
C VAL A 611 9.78 12.37 32.92
N THR A 612 9.86 12.79 34.17
CA THR A 612 9.38 14.11 34.62
C THR A 612 10.40 15.19 34.28
N LYS A 613 9.93 16.38 33.87
CA LYS A 613 10.78 17.57 33.71
C LYS A 613 11.46 17.88 35.04
N LYS A 614 12.79 17.89 35.04
CA LYS A 614 13.54 18.38 36.19
C LYS A 614 13.29 19.89 36.33
N PRO A 615 13.19 20.41 37.58
CA PRO A 615 12.94 21.81 37.85
C PRO A 615 14.01 22.74 37.26
#